data_AF-A0A7W7N033-F1
#
_entry.id   AF-A0A7W7N033-F1
#
_cell.length_a   1.000
_cell.length_b   1.000
_cell.length_c   1.000
_cell.angle_alpha   90.00
_cell.angle_beta   90.00
_cell.angle_gamma   90.00
#
_symmetry.space_group_name_H-M   'P 1'
#
loop_
_entity.id
_entity.type
_entity.pdbx_description
1 polymer ?
#
loop_
_entity_poly.entity_id
_entity_poly.type
_entity_poly.pdbx_seq_one_letter_code
_entity_poly.pdbx_strand_id
1 'polypeptide(L)'
;MSAEPALTAATGLPDPDAVAPEPAEFRKAMAEFATGVTVVTALDGGEPVGFACQSFTSVSLEPPLILFCADKRGRSWPRIRAAGRFCVNVLGEEQRELCERFGSSRGAKFEGLEWEVSQWGTPALPDVLLGVHAVVHDVHEAGDHEIVIGRVLAVERHVVRDGAWRHPMVFFRSRFGINEPDAPMAPDPWGMGDRWGWG
;
A
#
# COMPACT_ATOMS: atom_id res chain seq x y z
N MET A 1 35.53 4.09 -6.89
CA MET A 1 34.85 5.39 -7.06
C MET A 1 34.16 5.68 -5.73
N SER A 2 34.60 6.72 -5.04
CA SER A 2 34.09 7.08 -3.72
C SER A 2 32.62 7.41 -3.80
N ALA A 3 31.80 6.80 -2.95
CA ALA A 3 30.46 7.29 -2.68
C ALA A 3 30.59 8.68 -2.05
N GLU A 4 30.04 9.70 -2.72
CA GLU A 4 29.80 10.98 -2.08
C GLU A 4 28.92 10.75 -0.84
N PRO A 5 29.23 11.38 0.30
CA PRO A 5 28.35 11.33 1.46
C PRO A 5 27.00 11.93 1.08
N ALA A 6 25.93 11.29 1.54
CA ALA A 6 24.56 11.78 1.37
C ALA A 6 24.48 13.26 1.73
N LEU A 7 23.87 14.05 0.85
CA LEU A 7 23.42 15.41 1.11
C LEU A 7 22.35 15.36 2.22
N THR A 8 22.78 15.25 3.47
CA THR A 8 22.05 15.82 4.61
C THR A 8 22.73 17.14 4.93
N ALA A 9 22.66 18.09 3.99
CA ALA A 9 22.75 19.48 4.39
C ALA A 9 21.62 19.69 5.39
N ALA A 10 21.97 20.08 6.62
CA ALA A 10 21.01 20.45 7.65
C ALA A 10 20.23 21.69 7.18
N THR A 11 19.22 21.48 6.35
CA THR A 11 18.22 22.49 6.03
C THR A 11 17.27 22.54 7.22
N GLY A 12 17.49 23.54 8.08
CA GLY A 12 16.57 24.03 9.12
C GLY A 12 15.81 22.97 9.90
N LEU A 13 16.19 22.77 11.17
CA LEU A 13 15.21 22.30 12.14
C LEU A 13 13.93 23.16 11.99
N PRO A 14 12.72 22.56 12.00
CA PRO A 14 11.49 23.32 11.93
C PRO A 14 11.54 24.44 12.98
N ASP A 15 10.94 25.59 12.65
CA ASP A 15 10.75 26.68 13.61
C ASP A 15 10.32 26.08 14.95
N PRO A 16 11.06 26.28 16.05
CA PRO A 16 10.74 25.68 17.34
C PRO A 16 9.33 26.06 17.83
N ASP A 17 8.76 27.14 17.29
CA ASP A 17 7.40 27.61 17.58
C ASP A 17 6.36 27.07 16.58
N ALA A 18 6.75 26.32 15.55
CA ALA A 18 5.82 25.65 14.66
C ALA A 18 5.12 24.50 15.38
N VAL A 19 3.84 24.71 15.67
CA VAL A 19 2.97 23.68 16.23
C VAL A 19 2.54 22.72 15.13
N ALA A 20 2.84 21.44 15.30
CA ALA A 20 2.35 20.41 14.38
C ALA A 20 0.80 20.38 14.40
N PRO A 21 0.15 20.10 13.25
CA PRO A 21 -1.30 19.95 13.23
C PRO A 21 -1.74 18.80 14.14
N GLU A 22 -2.90 18.95 14.78
CA GLU A 22 -3.50 17.88 15.57
C GLU A 22 -3.77 16.65 14.67
N PRO A 23 -3.53 15.40 15.13
CA PRO A 23 -3.59 14.21 14.26
C PRO A 23 -4.90 14.04 13.50
N ALA A 24 -6.03 14.39 14.11
CA ALA A 24 -7.34 14.31 13.47
C ALA A 24 -7.52 15.34 12.33
N GLU A 25 -6.99 16.56 12.52
CA GLU A 25 -7.01 17.61 11.51
C GLU A 25 -6.06 17.27 10.37
N PHE A 26 -4.84 16.83 10.69
CA PHE A 26 -3.87 16.37 9.70
C PHE A 26 -4.45 15.26 8.83
N ARG A 27 -5.04 14.21 9.44
CA ARG A 27 -5.67 13.12 8.70
C ARG A 27 -6.79 13.61 7.78
N LYS A 28 -7.64 14.52 8.27
CA LYS A 28 -8.75 15.07 7.47
C LYS A 28 -8.23 15.85 6.27
N ALA A 29 -7.20 16.68 6.46
CA ALA A 29 -6.57 17.45 5.38
C ALA A 29 -5.90 16.52 4.36
N MET A 30 -5.15 15.52 4.82
CA MET A 30 -4.46 14.57 3.93
C MET A 30 -5.43 13.69 3.14
N ALA A 31 -6.66 13.47 3.63
CA ALA A 31 -7.69 12.75 2.89
C ALA A 31 -8.16 13.48 1.62
N GLU A 32 -7.80 14.75 1.42
CA GLU A 32 -8.05 15.49 0.17
C GLU A 32 -7.07 15.10 -0.96
N PHE A 33 -6.02 14.32 -0.67
CA PHE A 33 -5.18 13.74 -1.72
C PHE A 33 -5.75 12.39 -2.15
N ALA A 34 -6.36 12.35 -3.34
CA ALA A 34 -6.92 11.12 -3.88
C ALA A 34 -5.83 10.11 -4.26
N THR A 35 -6.03 8.84 -3.91
CA THR A 35 -5.09 7.76 -4.23
C THR A 35 -5.80 6.59 -4.89
N GLY A 36 -5.02 5.75 -5.58
CA GLY A 36 -5.45 4.36 -5.81
C GLY A 36 -5.42 3.55 -4.52
N VAL A 37 -5.97 2.34 -4.57
CA VAL A 37 -5.86 1.35 -3.47
C VAL A 37 -5.11 0.14 -3.96
N THR A 38 -4.19 -0.35 -3.13
CA THR A 38 -3.42 -1.56 -3.39
C THR A 38 -3.55 -2.57 -2.26
N VAL A 39 -3.19 -3.82 -2.51
CA VAL A 39 -2.93 -4.82 -1.47
C VAL A 39 -1.51 -5.33 -1.63
N VAL A 40 -0.70 -5.21 -0.58
CA VAL A 40 0.64 -5.79 -0.53
C VAL A 40 0.53 -7.20 0.03
N THR A 41 1.06 -8.18 -0.70
CA THR A 41 1.01 -9.61 -0.34
C THR A 41 2.40 -10.25 -0.37
N ALA A 42 2.64 -11.23 0.50
CA ALA A 42 3.85 -12.07 0.49
C ALA A 42 3.56 -13.48 1.02
N LEU A 43 4.53 -14.38 0.86
CA LEU A 43 4.54 -15.69 1.52
C LEU A 43 5.54 -15.65 2.69
N ASP A 44 5.07 -15.99 3.89
CA ASP A 44 5.92 -16.20 5.07
C ASP A 44 5.92 -17.69 5.40
N GLY A 45 7.02 -18.38 5.12
CA GLY A 45 7.11 -19.84 5.31
C GLY A 45 6.05 -20.65 4.52
N GLY A 46 5.53 -20.09 3.42
CA GLY A 46 4.44 -20.66 2.62
C GLY A 46 3.03 -20.23 3.04
N GLU A 47 2.88 -19.51 4.15
CA GLU A 47 1.60 -18.91 4.56
C GLU A 47 1.41 -17.54 3.88
N PRO A 48 0.27 -17.28 3.22
CA PRO A 48 0.02 -16.00 2.59
C PRO A 48 -0.30 -14.91 3.63
N VAL A 49 0.32 -13.75 3.47
CA VAL A 49 0.11 -12.56 4.30
C VAL A 49 -0.13 -11.34 3.43
N GLY A 50 -0.89 -10.38 3.93
CA GLY A 50 -1.07 -9.12 3.23
C GLY A 50 -1.87 -8.06 3.97
N PHE A 51 -1.82 -6.83 3.42
CA PHE A 51 -2.51 -5.65 3.95
C PHE A 51 -2.85 -4.67 2.83
N ALA A 52 -3.92 -3.89 2.99
CA ALA A 52 -4.31 -2.84 2.05
C ALA A 52 -3.40 -1.60 2.18
N CYS A 53 -3.06 -0.92 1.10
CA CYS A 53 -2.11 0.18 1.13
C CYS A 53 -2.49 1.26 0.12
N GLN A 54 -2.44 2.52 0.56
CA GLN A 54 -2.72 3.69 -0.27
C GLN A 54 -1.48 4.59 -0.49
N SER A 55 -0.37 4.32 0.20
CA SER A 55 0.90 5.06 0.10
C SER A 55 1.82 4.55 -1.01
N PHE A 56 1.27 3.87 -2.03
CA PHE A 56 2.04 3.27 -3.12
C PHE A 56 2.42 4.29 -4.20
N THR A 57 3.65 4.23 -4.71
CA THR A 57 4.14 5.14 -5.77
C THR A 57 5.31 4.53 -6.56
N SER A 58 5.44 4.85 -7.85
CA SER A 58 6.64 4.53 -8.64
C SER A 58 7.77 5.53 -8.37
N VAL A 59 9.00 5.04 -8.26
CA VAL A 59 10.16 5.82 -7.81
C VAL A 59 11.19 6.02 -8.91
N SER A 60 11.55 4.95 -9.63
CA SER A 60 12.59 4.98 -10.65
C SER A 60 12.23 4.06 -11.81
N LEU A 61 12.70 4.43 -13.01
CA LEU A 61 12.62 3.60 -14.21
C LEU A 61 13.85 2.71 -14.38
N GLU A 62 15.03 3.19 -14.02
CA GLU A 62 16.30 2.44 -14.12
C GLU A 62 17.19 2.68 -12.88
N PRO A 63 17.39 1.66 -12.01
CA PRO A 63 16.64 0.41 -11.98
C PRO A 63 15.15 0.66 -11.69
N PRO A 64 14.24 -0.25 -12.08
CA PRO A 64 12.81 -0.06 -11.83
C PRO A 64 12.51 -0.21 -10.34
N LEU A 65 12.06 0.88 -9.72
CA LEU A 65 11.77 0.96 -8.28
C LEU A 65 10.35 1.47 -8.01
N ILE A 66 9.73 0.91 -6.98
CA ILE A 66 8.48 1.38 -6.37
C ILE A 66 8.70 1.62 -4.88
N LEU A 67 7.76 2.32 -4.24
CA LEU A 67 7.71 2.40 -2.78
C LEU A 67 6.29 2.24 -2.23
N PHE A 68 6.21 1.91 -0.95
CA PHE A 68 5.04 2.05 -0.10
C PHE A 68 5.44 2.30 1.35
N CYS A 69 4.55 2.89 2.16
CA CYS A 69 4.77 3.07 3.59
C CYS A 69 4.02 1.99 4.39
N ALA A 70 4.72 1.29 5.28
CA ALA A 70 4.16 0.24 6.11
C ALA A 70 4.15 0.62 7.60
N ASP A 71 3.00 0.41 8.26
CA ASP A 71 2.85 0.68 9.69
C ASP A 71 3.72 -0.29 10.51
N LYS A 72 4.57 0.24 11.39
CA LYS A 72 5.44 -0.55 12.29
C LYS A 72 4.64 -1.45 13.25
N ARG A 73 3.38 -1.12 13.52
CA ARG A 73 2.45 -1.88 14.39
C ARG A 73 1.68 -2.95 13.61
N GLY A 74 1.73 -2.92 12.28
CA GLY A 74 1.03 -3.88 11.43
C GLY A 74 1.62 -5.30 11.56
N ARG A 75 0.76 -6.32 11.63
CA ARG A 75 1.23 -7.72 11.78
C ARG A 75 1.80 -8.32 10.50
N SER A 76 1.35 -7.84 9.34
CA SER A 76 1.75 -8.35 8.04
C SER A 76 3.14 -7.85 7.64
N TRP A 77 3.48 -6.60 7.99
CA TRP A 77 4.71 -5.99 7.53
C TRP A 77 5.99 -6.71 8.01
N PRO A 78 6.17 -7.04 9.32
CA PRO A 78 7.34 -7.80 9.76
C PRO A 78 7.53 -9.13 9.02
N ARG A 79 6.41 -9.82 8.69
CA ARG A 79 6.40 -11.08 7.95
C ARG A 79 6.81 -10.87 6.49
N ILE A 80 6.27 -9.84 5.84
CA ILE A 80 6.62 -9.45 4.46
C ILE A 80 8.10 -9.03 4.38
N ARG A 81 8.58 -8.25 5.35
CA ARG A 81 9.98 -7.83 5.46
C ARG A 81 10.92 -9.03 5.57
N ALA A 82 10.57 -9.99 6.42
CA ALA A 82 11.36 -11.22 6.58
C ALA A 82 11.35 -12.10 5.31
N ALA A 83 10.22 -12.16 4.60
CA ALA A 83 10.12 -12.87 3.33
C ALA A 83 10.96 -12.22 2.20
N GLY A 84 11.10 -10.90 2.22
CA GLY A 84 11.92 -10.14 1.27
C GLY A 84 11.39 -10.07 -0.17
N ARG A 85 10.27 -10.74 -0.45
CA ARG A 85 9.57 -10.76 -1.74
C ARG A 85 8.08 -10.48 -1.53
N PHE A 86 7.50 -9.67 -2.39
CA PHE A 86 6.10 -9.28 -2.28
C PHE A 86 5.48 -8.94 -3.65
N CYS A 87 4.16 -8.99 -3.70
CA CYS A 87 3.38 -8.44 -4.81
C CYS A 87 2.59 -7.23 -4.32
N VAL A 88 2.55 -6.16 -5.11
CA VAL A 88 1.59 -5.06 -4.95
C VAL A 88 0.47 -5.26 -5.96
N ASN A 89 -0.74 -5.45 -5.46
CA ASN A 89 -1.94 -5.71 -6.25
C ASN A 89 -2.79 -4.44 -6.31
N VAL A 90 -2.84 -3.76 -7.46
CA VAL A 90 -3.62 -2.52 -7.65
C VAL A 90 -5.08 -2.87 -7.93
N LEU A 91 -5.99 -2.38 -7.10
CA LEU A 91 -7.39 -2.80 -7.13
C LEU A 91 -8.24 -2.02 -8.15
N GLY A 92 -9.17 -2.73 -8.77
CA GLY A 92 -10.30 -2.16 -9.51
C GLY A 92 -11.45 -1.72 -8.59
N GLU A 93 -12.30 -0.82 -9.08
CA GLU A 93 -13.42 -0.22 -8.34
C GLU A 93 -14.37 -1.26 -7.72
N GLU A 94 -14.59 -2.38 -8.40
CA GLU A 94 -15.46 -3.47 -7.95
C GLU A 94 -14.85 -4.32 -6.82
N GLN A 95 -13.53 -4.24 -6.61
CA GLN A 95 -12.80 -5.12 -5.68
C GLN A 95 -12.83 -4.61 -4.23
N ARG A 96 -13.92 -3.98 -3.83
CA ARG A 96 -14.12 -3.45 -2.47
C ARG A 96 -13.95 -4.51 -1.40
N GLU A 97 -14.45 -5.73 -1.64
CA GLU A 97 -14.32 -6.83 -0.69
C GLU A 97 -12.84 -7.13 -0.39
N LEU A 98 -11.96 -7.08 -1.40
CA LEU A 98 -10.51 -7.25 -1.18
C LEU A 98 -9.96 -6.12 -0.31
N CYS A 99 -10.32 -4.87 -0.61
CA CYS A 99 -9.90 -3.73 0.21
C CYS A 99 -10.33 -3.89 1.67
N GLU A 100 -11.58 -4.26 1.93
CA GLU A 100 -12.12 -4.42 3.30
C GLU A 100 -11.51 -5.63 4.03
N ARG A 101 -11.36 -6.76 3.33
CA ARG A 101 -10.75 -7.99 3.83
C ARG A 101 -9.30 -7.78 4.22
N PHE A 102 -8.50 -7.20 3.33
CA PHE A 102 -7.11 -6.89 3.62
C PHE A 102 -6.99 -5.69 4.56
N GLY A 103 -8.01 -4.83 4.56
CA GLY A 103 -8.39 -3.73 5.45
C GLY A 103 -8.76 -4.12 6.89
N SER A 104 -8.86 -5.40 7.21
CA SER A 104 -9.25 -5.82 8.56
C SER A 104 -8.03 -6.11 9.44
N SER A 105 -8.12 -5.75 10.73
CA SER A 105 -7.17 -6.18 11.77
C SER A 105 -7.48 -7.60 12.28
N ARG A 106 -8.56 -8.24 11.81
CA ARG A 106 -9.07 -9.53 12.29
C ARG A 106 -9.34 -10.50 11.13
N GLY A 107 -9.37 -11.79 11.44
CA GLY A 107 -9.77 -12.85 10.50
C GLY A 107 -8.63 -13.40 9.63
N ALA A 108 -8.91 -14.55 9.00
CA ALA A 108 -8.01 -15.19 8.05
C ALA A 108 -8.20 -14.57 6.66
N LYS A 109 -7.38 -13.56 6.34
CA LYS A 109 -7.53 -12.73 5.13
C LYS A 109 -7.58 -13.54 3.82
N PHE A 110 -6.90 -14.67 3.75
CA PHE A 110 -6.85 -15.54 2.57
C PHE A 110 -7.80 -16.75 2.62
N GLU A 111 -8.54 -16.95 3.71
CA GLU A 111 -9.49 -18.07 3.81
C GLU A 111 -10.66 -17.87 2.84
N GLY A 112 -10.94 -18.88 2.02
CA GLY A 112 -11.98 -18.83 0.98
C GLY A 112 -11.73 -17.82 -0.14
N LEU A 113 -10.53 -17.22 -0.21
CA LEU A 113 -10.13 -16.32 -1.28
C LEU A 113 -9.39 -17.12 -2.36
N GLU A 114 -9.73 -16.90 -3.63
CA GLU A 114 -8.92 -17.39 -4.74
C GLU A 114 -7.65 -16.54 -4.86
N TRP A 115 -6.50 -17.19 -4.94
CA TRP A 115 -5.19 -16.58 -5.18
C TRP A 115 -4.20 -17.64 -5.64
N GLU A 116 -3.12 -17.22 -6.27
CA GLU A 116 -2.08 -18.13 -6.73
C GLU A 116 -0.68 -17.64 -6.37
N VAL A 117 0.27 -18.58 -6.30
CA VAL A 117 1.69 -18.23 -6.21
C VAL A 117 2.19 -17.99 -7.62
N SER A 118 2.51 -16.73 -7.92
CA SER A 118 3.12 -16.36 -9.20
C SER A 118 4.50 -17.02 -9.40
N GLN A 119 4.99 -17.02 -10.64
CA GLN A 119 6.32 -17.54 -10.99
C GLN A 119 7.48 -16.83 -10.25
N TRP A 120 7.26 -15.64 -9.69
CA TRP A 120 8.25 -14.91 -8.88
C TRP A 120 8.19 -15.21 -7.38
N GLY A 121 7.34 -16.15 -6.97
CA GLY A 121 7.23 -16.64 -5.60
C GLY A 121 6.42 -15.74 -4.68
N THR A 122 5.53 -14.91 -5.23
CA THR A 122 4.67 -14.00 -4.46
C THR A 122 3.19 -14.32 -4.67
N PRO A 123 2.31 -14.19 -3.66
CA PRO A 123 0.87 -14.38 -3.83
C PRO A 123 0.29 -13.28 -4.71
N ALA A 124 -0.36 -13.64 -5.82
CA ALA A 124 -1.08 -12.70 -6.69
C ALA A 124 -2.58 -12.87 -6.49
N LEU A 125 -3.29 -11.74 -6.40
CA LEU A 125 -4.75 -11.72 -6.28
C LEU A 125 -5.38 -11.71 -7.68
N PRO A 126 -6.50 -12.43 -7.90
CA PRO A 126 -7.13 -12.54 -9.20
C PRO A 126 -7.81 -11.23 -9.61
N ASP A 127 -7.88 -11.03 -10.93
CA ASP A 127 -8.60 -9.92 -11.57
C ASP A 127 -8.25 -8.53 -10.98
N VAL A 128 -7.03 -8.31 -10.49
CA VAL A 128 -6.57 -6.97 -10.10
C VAL A 128 -6.16 -6.16 -11.34
N LEU A 129 -6.10 -4.83 -11.29
CA LEU A 129 -5.69 -4.04 -12.45
C LEU A 129 -4.22 -4.26 -12.80
N LEU A 130 -3.39 -4.44 -11.78
CA LEU A 130 -1.94 -4.57 -11.89
C LEU A 130 -1.39 -5.43 -10.75
N GLY A 131 -0.58 -6.43 -11.06
CA GLY A 131 0.32 -7.10 -10.13
C GLY A 131 1.74 -6.59 -10.33
N VAL A 132 2.40 -6.09 -9.28
CA VAL A 132 3.81 -5.66 -9.32
C VAL A 132 4.62 -6.55 -8.40
N HIS A 133 5.41 -7.44 -8.97
CA HIS A 133 6.25 -8.37 -8.23
C HIS A 133 7.59 -7.72 -7.92
N ALA A 134 7.99 -7.71 -6.66
CA ALA A 134 9.19 -7.02 -6.22
C ALA A 134 9.94 -7.77 -5.11
N VAL A 135 11.22 -7.43 -4.98
CA VAL A 135 12.02 -7.73 -3.79
C VAL A 135 12.21 -6.46 -2.98
N VAL A 136 12.31 -6.60 -1.66
CA VAL A 136 12.71 -5.48 -0.80
C VAL A 136 14.12 -5.03 -1.21
N HIS A 137 14.24 -3.76 -1.59
CA HIS A 137 15.49 -3.14 -1.98
C HIS A 137 16.10 -2.34 -0.85
N ASP A 138 15.30 -1.52 -0.16
CA ASP A 138 15.71 -0.74 1.00
C ASP A 138 14.51 -0.46 1.94
N VAL A 139 14.79 -0.15 3.20
CA VAL A 139 13.79 0.19 4.22
C VAL A 139 14.30 1.34 5.08
N HIS A 140 13.56 2.45 5.12
CA HIS A 140 13.91 3.62 5.93
C HIS A 140 12.87 3.87 7.03
N GLU A 141 13.33 4.22 8.22
CA GLU A 141 12.41 4.65 9.29
C GLU A 141 11.83 6.04 8.99
N ALA A 142 10.51 6.17 9.15
CA ALA A 142 9.79 7.43 8.95
C ALA A 142 8.67 7.57 9.98
N GLY A 143 9.02 8.02 11.19
CA GLY A 143 8.07 8.13 12.29
C GLY A 143 7.53 6.76 12.72
N ASP A 144 6.21 6.63 12.72
CA ASP A 144 5.48 5.39 13.03
C ASP A 144 5.40 4.41 11.84
N HIS A 145 5.93 4.80 10.68
CA HIS A 145 6.00 4.01 9.46
C HIS A 145 7.44 3.64 9.08
N GLU A 146 7.58 2.62 8.23
CA GLU A 146 8.77 2.39 7.44
C GLU A 146 8.46 2.67 5.95
N ILE A 147 9.32 3.43 5.29
CA ILE A 147 9.30 3.59 3.82
C ILE A 147 10.01 2.39 3.23
N VAL A 148 9.28 1.61 2.45
CA VAL A 148 9.79 0.39 1.82
C VAL A 148 10.02 0.65 0.35
N ILE A 149 11.25 0.52 -0.10
CA ILE A 149 11.61 0.59 -1.52
C ILE A 149 11.69 -0.82 -2.06
N GLY A 150 10.95 -1.10 -3.14
CA GLY A 150 10.94 -2.38 -3.83
C GLY A 150 11.63 -2.31 -5.19
N ARG A 151 12.50 -3.27 -5.49
CA ARG A 151 13.03 -3.45 -6.85
C ARG A 151 12.10 -4.37 -7.63
N VAL A 152 11.54 -3.85 -8.71
CA VAL A 152 10.56 -4.55 -9.53
C VAL A 152 11.25 -5.69 -10.29
N LEU A 153 10.65 -6.88 -10.21
CA LEU A 153 11.02 -8.07 -10.97
C LEU A 153 10.18 -8.21 -12.24
N ALA A 154 8.88 -7.94 -12.12
CA ALA A 154 7.92 -8.04 -13.19
C ALA A 154 6.64 -7.27 -12.87
N VAL A 155 5.86 -7.02 -13.92
CA VAL A 155 4.56 -6.39 -13.85
C VAL A 155 3.58 -7.23 -14.67
N GLU A 156 2.48 -7.64 -14.04
CA GLU A 156 1.37 -8.34 -14.67
C GLU A 156 0.19 -7.40 -14.80
N ARG A 157 -0.33 -7.26 -16.02
CA ARG A 157 -1.49 -6.42 -16.32
C ARG A 157 -2.66 -7.33 -16.65
N HIS A 158 -3.76 -7.24 -15.90
CA HIS A 158 -4.96 -7.94 -16.31
C HIS A 158 -5.66 -7.11 -17.38
N VAL A 159 -5.73 -7.67 -18.57
CA VAL A 159 -6.36 -7.04 -19.73
C VAL A 159 -7.86 -6.99 -19.49
N VAL A 160 -8.42 -5.81 -19.73
CA VAL A 160 -9.77 -5.55 -20.25
C VAL A 160 -10.52 -6.84 -20.68
N ARG A 161 -11.52 -7.28 -19.90
CA ARG A 161 -12.54 -8.20 -20.40
C ARG A 161 -13.42 -7.41 -21.38
N ASP A 162 -13.73 -7.99 -22.54
CA ASP A 162 -14.68 -7.46 -23.53
C ASP A 162 -14.38 -6.08 -24.13
N GLY A 163 -13.11 -5.65 -24.16
CA GLY A 163 -12.73 -4.37 -24.79
C GLY A 163 -13.01 -3.10 -23.97
N ALA A 164 -13.56 -3.22 -22.76
CA ALA A 164 -13.76 -2.12 -21.81
C ALA A 164 -12.65 -1.97 -20.75
N TRP A 165 -12.15 -0.75 -20.57
CA TRP A 165 -11.26 -0.40 -19.45
C TRP A 165 -11.99 -0.59 -18.12
N ARG A 166 -11.36 -1.31 -17.18
CA ARG A 166 -11.84 -1.38 -15.80
C ARG A 166 -11.42 -0.13 -15.03
N HIS A 167 -12.32 0.38 -14.21
CA HIS A 167 -12.08 1.58 -13.42
C HIS A 167 -11.21 1.27 -12.19
N PRO A 168 -10.27 2.17 -11.83
CA PRO A 168 -9.48 2.01 -10.61
C PRO A 168 -10.32 2.25 -9.37
N MET A 169 -10.02 1.51 -8.30
CA MET A 169 -10.49 1.90 -6.98
C MET A 169 -9.77 3.19 -6.56
N VAL A 170 -10.54 4.25 -6.37
CA VAL A 170 -10.05 5.53 -5.84
C VAL A 170 -10.49 5.66 -4.39
N PHE A 171 -9.58 6.10 -3.52
CA PHE A 171 -9.90 6.51 -2.16
C PHE A 171 -9.69 8.03 -2.03
N PHE A 172 -10.74 8.74 -1.65
CA PHE A 172 -10.74 10.20 -1.56
C PHE A 172 -11.72 10.64 -0.47
N ARG A 173 -11.26 11.51 0.44
CA ARG A 173 -12.03 12.05 1.57
C ARG A 173 -12.77 10.97 2.38
N SER A 174 -12.06 9.86 2.63
CA SER A 174 -12.55 8.68 3.34
C SER A 174 -13.71 7.94 2.65
N ARG A 175 -13.85 8.11 1.33
CA ARG A 175 -14.85 7.46 0.49
C ARG A 175 -14.19 6.75 -0.68
N PHE A 176 -14.90 5.79 -1.25
CA PHE A 176 -14.48 5.14 -2.47
C PHE A 176 -15.11 5.82 -3.68
N GLY A 177 -14.28 6.21 -4.64
CA GLY A 177 -14.67 6.98 -5.83
C GLY A 177 -14.44 8.48 -5.67
N ILE A 178 -14.74 9.24 -6.73
CA ILE A 178 -14.51 10.69 -6.83
C ILE A 178 -15.81 11.51 -6.93
N ASN A 179 -16.96 10.86 -7.06
CA ASN A 179 -18.24 11.52 -7.26
C ASN A 179 -18.88 11.85 -5.91
N GLU A 180 -18.64 13.04 -5.38
CA GLU A 180 -19.37 13.52 -4.19
C GLU A 180 -20.73 14.13 -4.55
N PRO A 181 -21.78 13.95 -3.72
CA PRO A 181 -21.81 13.24 -2.43
C PRO A 181 -22.13 11.73 -2.54
N ASP A 182 -22.36 11.22 -3.75
CA ASP A 182 -22.89 9.87 -4.00
C ASP A 182 -21.86 8.75 -3.79
N ALA A 183 -20.58 9.10 -3.61
CA ALA A 183 -19.51 8.16 -3.38
C ALA A 183 -19.77 7.34 -2.10
N PRO A 184 -19.80 6.00 -2.19
CA PRO A 184 -19.99 5.13 -1.04
C PRO A 184 -18.90 5.40 0.01
N MET A 185 -19.34 5.69 1.22
CA MET A 185 -18.45 5.79 2.37
C MET A 185 -17.72 4.45 2.55
N ALA A 186 -16.42 4.49 2.82
CA ALA A 186 -15.77 3.28 3.26
C ALA A 186 -16.40 2.88 4.61
N PRO A 187 -16.83 1.61 4.82
CA PRO A 187 -17.25 1.19 6.15
C PRO A 187 -16.12 1.54 7.11
N ASP A 188 -16.39 2.02 8.32
CA ASP A 188 -15.34 2.45 9.26
C ASP A 188 -14.43 1.27 9.65
N PRO A 189 -13.30 1.01 8.96
CA PRO A 189 -12.31 0.05 9.41
C PRO A 189 -11.32 0.78 10.36
N TRP A 190 -11.59 2.08 10.63
CA TRP A 190 -10.75 3.09 11.28
C TRP A 190 -11.27 3.42 12.68
N GLY A 191 -12.22 2.64 13.20
CA GLY A 191 -12.68 2.74 14.57
C GLY A 191 -11.46 2.79 15.49
N MET A 192 -11.50 3.59 16.55
CA MET A 192 -10.36 3.94 17.43
C MET A 192 -9.46 2.78 17.92
N GLY A 193 -9.77 1.51 17.62
CA GLY A 193 -8.93 0.33 17.87
C GLY A 193 -8.31 -0.37 16.64
N ASP A 194 -8.81 -0.19 15.42
CA ASP A 194 -8.34 -0.92 14.23
C ASP A 194 -7.44 0.00 13.38
N ARG A 195 -6.15 -0.07 13.72
CA ARG A 195 -5.11 0.89 13.30
C ARG A 195 -4.49 0.49 11.96
N TRP A 196 -4.79 1.28 10.95
CA TRP A 196 -4.12 1.34 9.67
C TRP A 196 -3.19 2.54 9.63
N GLY A 197 -1.93 2.33 9.26
CA GLY A 197 -1.25 3.06 8.19
C GLY A 197 -0.96 4.56 8.37
N TRP A 198 -1.50 5.21 9.40
CA TRP A 198 -1.31 6.63 9.73
C TRP A 198 -1.73 6.82 11.20
N GLY A 199 -0.84 6.44 12.11
CA GLY A 199 -0.96 6.69 13.54
C GLY A 199 -0.52 8.09 13.93
#